data_AF-A0A7X6YYK8-F1
#
_entry.id   AF-A0A7X6YYK8-F1
#
_cell.length_a   1.000
_cell.length_b   1.000
_cell.length_c   1.000
_cell.angle_alpha   90.00
_cell.angle_beta   90.00
_cell.angle_gamma   90.00
#
_symmetry.space_group_name_H-M   'P 1'
#
loop_
_entity.id
_entity.type
_entity.pdbx_description
1 polymer ?
#
loop_
_entity_poly.entity_id
_entity_poly.type
_entity_poly.pdbx_seq_one_letter_code
_entity_poly.pdbx_strand_id
1 'polypeptide(L)'
;MRYVQKLVDNNVELTEDIIKELHSLLYVGASEDFRGQYRTDYITIPHARNLPPVRHISYYMNKLFEEYNNEMNKMDIIEKISLFHIKFENIHPFQDGNGQVGRLIINYQLMRAGYPFISLKNKNKKEYIKAFESYHMDLDDHEMYQLIVNAIAEELEARIEILSREEKEK
;
A
#
# COMPACT_ATOMS: atom_id res chain seq x y z
N MET A 1 -14.60 -6.11 -0.63
CA MET A 1 -14.26 -6.05 0.80
C MET A 1 -14.24 -7.41 1.51
N ARG A 2 -15.15 -8.36 1.21
CA ARG A 2 -15.19 -9.68 1.89
C ARG A 2 -13.89 -10.51 1.79
N TYR A 3 -13.11 -10.35 0.71
CA TYR A 3 -11.86 -11.09 0.51
C TYR A 3 -10.74 -10.64 1.47
N VAL A 4 -10.44 -9.34 1.51
CA VAL A 4 -9.42 -8.77 2.41
C VAL A 4 -9.74 -9.07 3.86
N GLN A 5 -11.01 -8.93 4.28
CA GLN A 5 -11.42 -9.28 5.63
C GLN A 5 -11.14 -10.75 5.95
N LYS A 6 -11.47 -11.66 5.03
CA LYS A 6 -11.15 -13.09 5.20
C LYS A 6 -9.64 -13.32 5.37
N LEU A 7 -8.79 -12.67 4.59
CA LEU A 7 -7.34 -12.81 4.74
C LEU A 7 -6.85 -12.30 6.11
N VAL A 8 -7.39 -11.16 6.56
CA VAL A 8 -7.10 -10.58 7.87
C VAL A 8 -7.55 -11.52 8.99
N ASP A 9 -8.78 -12.03 8.94
CA ASP A 9 -9.37 -12.92 9.96
C ASP A 9 -8.58 -14.23 10.09
N ASN A 10 -7.98 -14.71 8.99
CA ASN A 10 -7.13 -15.91 8.98
C ASN A 10 -5.65 -15.60 9.23
N ASN A 11 -5.30 -14.34 9.53
CA ASN A 11 -3.94 -13.85 9.77
C ASN A 11 -2.93 -14.29 8.69
N VAL A 12 -3.33 -14.23 7.41
CA VAL A 12 -2.50 -14.66 6.29
C VAL A 12 -1.36 -13.65 6.07
N GLU A 13 -0.11 -14.10 5.93
CA GLU A 13 1.01 -13.19 5.62
C GLU A 13 0.87 -12.56 4.22
N LEU A 14 1.38 -11.34 4.04
CA LEU A 14 1.40 -10.71 2.72
C LEU A 14 2.38 -11.45 1.80
N THR A 15 1.91 -11.89 0.64
CA THR A 15 2.74 -12.55 -0.39
C THR A 15 2.55 -11.90 -1.75
N GLU A 16 3.45 -12.20 -2.67
CA GLU A 16 3.34 -11.75 -4.06
C GLU A 16 2.03 -12.19 -4.71
N ASP A 17 1.61 -13.43 -4.45
CA ASP A 17 0.37 -13.99 -4.98
C ASP A 17 -0.85 -13.23 -4.46
N ILE A 18 -0.88 -12.87 -3.16
CA ILE A 18 -1.95 -12.03 -2.62
C ILE A 18 -1.97 -10.67 -3.32
N ILE A 19 -0.82 -10.05 -3.59
CA ILE A 19 -0.79 -8.78 -4.33
C ILE A 19 -1.37 -8.93 -5.73
N LYS A 20 -1.03 -10.01 -6.45
CA LYS A 20 -1.58 -10.32 -7.78
C LYS A 20 -3.08 -10.59 -7.72
N GLU A 21 -3.56 -11.32 -6.73
CA GLU A 21 -4.99 -11.57 -6.50
C GLU A 21 -5.76 -10.29 -6.18
N LEU A 22 -5.23 -9.44 -5.29
CA LEU A 22 -5.82 -8.15 -4.96
C LEU A 22 -5.89 -7.26 -6.19
N HIS A 23 -4.85 -7.23 -7.02
CA HIS A 23 -4.87 -6.53 -8.29
C HIS A 23 -5.96 -7.09 -9.21
N SER A 24 -6.04 -8.41 -9.39
CA SER A 24 -7.08 -9.06 -10.20
C SER A 24 -8.50 -8.71 -9.76
N LEU A 25 -8.74 -8.61 -8.45
CA LEU A 25 -10.05 -8.28 -7.88
C LEU A 25 -10.43 -6.80 -8.04
N LEU A 26 -9.47 -5.89 -7.98
CA LEU A 26 -9.72 -4.46 -8.13
C LEU A 26 -9.91 -4.06 -9.59
N TYR A 27 -9.22 -4.72 -10.50
CA TYR A 27 -9.10 -4.31 -11.90
C TYR A 27 -10.16 -5.00 -12.79
N VAL A 28 -11.44 -4.82 -12.44
CA VAL A 28 -12.61 -5.42 -13.11
C VAL A 28 -12.86 -4.82 -14.50
N GLY A 29 -12.35 -3.61 -14.80
CA GLY A 29 -12.62 -2.89 -16.05
C GLY A 29 -11.60 -3.04 -17.18
N ALA A 30 -10.48 -3.72 -16.97
CA ALA A 30 -9.46 -3.90 -18.01
C ALA A 30 -9.54 -5.27 -18.69
N SER A 31 -8.80 -5.43 -19.80
CA SER A 31 -8.67 -6.73 -20.46
C SER A 31 -8.27 -7.79 -19.43
N GLU A 32 -8.94 -8.94 -19.47
CA GLU A 32 -8.62 -10.08 -18.60
C GLU A 32 -7.14 -10.46 -18.67
N ASP A 33 -6.51 -10.18 -19.81
CA ASP A 33 -5.10 -10.41 -20.10
C ASP A 33 -4.12 -9.72 -19.14
N PHE A 34 -4.53 -8.67 -18.42
CA PHE A 34 -3.64 -7.91 -17.52
C PHE A 34 -3.93 -8.13 -16.03
N ARG A 35 -4.97 -8.90 -15.67
CA ARG A 35 -5.37 -9.08 -14.27
C ARG A 35 -4.36 -9.93 -13.52
N GLY A 36 -3.66 -9.30 -12.57
CA GLY A 36 -2.74 -9.97 -11.65
C GLY A 36 -1.41 -10.34 -12.32
N GLN A 37 -1.18 -9.82 -13.53
CA GLN A 37 0.03 -10.06 -14.29
C GLN A 37 0.90 -8.81 -14.28
N TYR A 38 2.20 -9.01 -14.15
CA TYR A 38 3.13 -7.90 -14.29
C TYR A 38 3.08 -7.31 -15.69
N ARG A 39 3.29 -6.00 -15.79
CA ARG A 39 3.31 -5.30 -17.07
C ARG A 39 4.37 -5.90 -17.97
N THR A 40 4.02 -6.09 -19.23
CA THR A 40 4.92 -6.52 -20.32
C THR A 40 5.48 -5.34 -21.10
N ASP A 41 4.92 -4.16 -20.89
CA ASP A 41 5.28 -2.94 -21.61
C ASP A 41 5.90 -1.89 -20.68
N TYR A 42 6.69 -1.01 -21.29
CA TYR A 42 7.19 0.16 -20.60
C TYR A 42 6.07 1.20 -20.46
N ILE A 43 6.00 1.82 -19.29
CA ILE A 43 5.02 2.87 -18.98
C ILE A 43 5.75 4.11 -18.45
N THR A 44 5.13 5.27 -18.62
CA THR A 44 5.62 6.53 -18.05
C THR A 44 4.62 7.03 -17.03
N ILE A 45 5.11 7.43 -15.86
CA ILE A 45 4.28 7.92 -14.76
C ILE A 45 4.79 9.30 -14.38
N PRO A 46 3.92 10.32 -14.30
CA PRO A 46 4.36 11.71 -14.10
C PRO A 46 5.26 11.96 -12.88
N HIS A 47 5.12 11.15 -11.82
CA HIS A 47 5.85 11.33 -10.56
C HIS A 47 6.85 10.20 -10.26
N ALA A 48 6.97 9.20 -11.14
CA ALA A 48 7.94 8.13 -10.93
C ALA A 48 9.25 8.46 -11.65
N ARG A 49 10.37 8.31 -10.95
CA ARG A 49 11.71 8.40 -11.55
C ARG A 49 12.26 6.99 -11.71
N ASN A 50 12.79 6.67 -12.90
CA ASN A 50 13.55 5.46 -13.17
C ASN A 50 12.84 4.13 -12.84
N LEU A 51 11.68 3.89 -13.47
CA LEU A 51 11.01 2.59 -13.34
C LEU A 51 11.92 1.44 -13.79
N PRO A 52 11.83 0.28 -13.14
CA PRO A 52 12.62 -0.87 -13.53
C PRO A 52 12.24 -1.34 -14.95
N PRO A 53 13.21 -1.86 -15.73
CA PRO A 53 12.92 -2.54 -16.98
C PRO A 53 11.92 -3.69 -16.75
N VAL A 54 10.98 -3.88 -17.68
CA VAL A 54 9.94 -4.92 -17.63
C VAL A 54 10.51 -6.29 -17.24
N ARG A 55 11.58 -6.72 -17.91
CA ARG A 55 12.26 -8.00 -17.69
C ARG A 55 12.81 -8.21 -16.27
N HIS A 56 12.91 -7.14 -15.46
CA HIS A 56 13.45 -7.19 -14.11
C HIS A 56 12.36 -7.01 -13.03
N ILE A 57 11.08 -6.81 -13.39
CA ILE A 57 10.01 -6.58 -12.40
C ILE A 57 9.95 -7.73 -11.39
N SER A 58 9.91 -8.98 -11.86
CA SER A 58 9.90 -10.15 -10.97
C SER A 58 11.11 -10.19 -10.05
N TYR A 59 12.30 -9.81 -10.54
CA TYR A 59 13.49 -9.72 -9.71
C TYR A 59 13.35 -8.68 -8.59
N TYR A 60 12.87 -7.48 -8.92
CA TYR A 60 12.68 -6.43 -7.91
C TYR A 60 11.56 -6.74 -6.92
N MET A 61 10.49 -7.40 -7.35
CA MET A 61 9.41 -7.86 -6.47
C MET A 61 9.89 -8.95 -5.51
N ASN A 62 10.64 -9.94 -6.00
CA ASN A 62 11.28 -10.94 -5.16
C ASN A 62 12.20 -10.28 -4.12
N LYS A 63 13.05 -9.35 -4.56
CA LYS A 63 13.94 -8.61 -3.67
C LYS A 63 13.16 -7.81 -2.61
N LEU A 64 12.07 -7.14 -3.00
CA LEU A 64 11.21 -6.43 -2.05
C LEU A 64 10.64 -7.37 -0.98
N PHE A 65 10.19 -8.56 -1.37
CA PHE A 65 9.69 -9.54 -0.40
C PHE A 65 10.79 -10.14 0.48
N GLU A 66 12.00 -10.33 -0.04
CA GLU A 66 13.16 -10.70 0.77
C GLU A 66 13.47 -9.64 1.83
N GLU A 67 13.50 -8.35 1.45
CA GLU A 67 13.70 -7.25 2.39
C GLU A 67 12.54 -7.15 3.40
N TYR A 68 11.30 -7.32 2.95
CA TYR A 68 10.09 -7.26 3.78
C TYR A 68 10.07 -8.34 4.87
N ASN A 69 10.46 -9.57 4.52
CA ASN A 69 10.44 -10.71 5.43
C ASN A 69 11.66 -10.74 6.36
N ASN A 70 12.74 -10.04 6.02
CA ASN A 70 13.99 -10.05 6.78
C ASN A 70 14.26 -8.70 7.45
N GLU A 71 14.81 -7.75 6.70
CA GLU A 71 15.33 -6.48 7.20
C GLU A 71 14.22 -5.62 7.81
N MET A 72 13.10 -5.47 7.08
CA MET A 72 11.97 -4.66 7.53
C MET A 72 11.21 -5.31 8.68
N ASN A 73 11.41 -6.61 8.93
CA ASN A 73 10.75 -7.30 10.05
C ASN A 73 11.27 -6.86 11.43
N LYS A 74 12.36 -6.06 11.45
CA LYS A 74 12.92 -5.45 12.66
C LYS A 74 12.44 -4.01 12.88
N MET A 75 11.72 -3.43 11.92
CA MET A 75 11.21 -2.05 11.98
C MET A 75 9.90 -1.99 12.77
N ASP A 76 9.50 -0.78 13.18
CA ASP A 76 8.12 -0.56 13.61
C ASP A 76 7.15 -0.95 12.48
N ILE A 77 5.94 -1.37 12.85
CA ILE A 77 4.96 -1.85 11.87
C ILE A 77 4.55 -0.75 10.87
N ILE A 78 4.44 0.51 11.31
CA ILE A 78 4.06 1.62 10.43
C ILE A 78 5.23 2.01 9.54
N GLU A 79 6.46 1.97 10.04
CA GLU A 79 7.67 2.15 9.23
C GLU A 79 7.77 1.07 8.14
N LYS A 80 7.60 -0.20 8.52
CA LYS A 80 7.56 -1.35 7.59
C LYS A 80 6.52 -1.17 6.49
N ILE A 81 5.31 -0.75 6.84
CA ILE A 81 4.21 -0.51 5.88
C ILE A 81 4.55 0.65 4.93
N SER A 82 5.09 1.73 5.48
CA SER A 82 5.47 2.94 4.72
C SER A 82 6.53 2.63 3.68
N LEU A 83 7.62 1.98 4.11
CA LEU A 83 8.74 1.63 3.25
C LEU A 83 8.34 0.60 2.19
N PHE A 84 7.56 -0.43 2.56
CA PHE A 84 7.06 -1.41 1.60
C PHE A 84 6.23 -0.74 0.51
N HIS A 85 5.31 0.16 0.90
CA HIS A 85 4.44 0.85 -0.04
C HIS A 85 5.21 1.75 -1.02
N ILE A 86 6.18 2.52 -0.51
CA ILE A 86 7.05 3.34 -1.38
C ILE A 86 7.81 2.45 -2.38
N LYS A 87 8.44 1.37 -1.91
CA LYS A 87 9.22 0.47 -2.77
C LYS A 87 8.33 -0.23 -3.79
N PHE A 88 7.13 -0.67 -3.42
CA PHE A 88 6.16 -1.28 -4.33
C PHE A 88 5.77 -0.32 -5.47
N GLU A 89 5.42 0.94 -5.14
CA GLU A 89 5.04 1.95 -6.14
C GLU A 89 6.21 2.35 -7.04
N ASN A 90 7.45 2.31 -6.51
CA ASN A 90 8.67 2.55 -7.29
C ASN A 90 8.98 1.41 -8.27
N ILE A 91 8.65 0.17 -7.93
CA ILE A 91 8.74 -0.97 -8.85
C ILE A 91 7.67 -0.84 -9.95
N HIS A 92 6.47 -0.42 -9.54
CA HIS A 92 5.31 -0.25 -10.40
C HIS A 92 5.04 -1.49 -11.27
N PRO A 93 4.74 -2.65 -10.64
CA PRO A 93 4.78 -3.94 -11.30
C PRO A 93 3.64 -4.16 -12.30
N PHE A 94 2.51 -3.47 -12.19
CA PHE A 94 1.33 -3.67 -13.03
C PHE A 94 1.19 -2.60 -14.11
N GLN A 95 0.40 -2.88 -15.15
CA GLN A 95 0.16 -1.95 -16.27
C GLN A 95 -0.58 -0.69 -15.81
N ASP A 96 -1.49 -0.84 -14.85
CA ASP A 96 -2.25 0.22 -14.18
C ASP A 96 -2.74 -0.33 -12.83
N GLY A 97 -3.42 0.48 -12.03
CA GLY A 97 -4.00 0.05 -10.76
C GLY A 97 -3.01 -0.03 -9.60
N ASN A 98 -1.71 0.17 -9.83
CA ASN A 98 -0.67 0.14 -8.79
C ASN A 98 -1.01 1.05 -7.61
N GLY A 99 -1.45 2.29 -7.88
CA GLY A 99 -1.92 3.22 -6.85
C GLY A 99 -3.03 2.66 -5.95
N GLN A 100 -3.98 1.95 -6.55
CA GLN A 100 -5.12 1.39 -5.84
C GLN A 100 -4.72 0.16 -5.04
N VAL A 101 -3.93 -0.72 -5.66
CA VAL A 101 -3.40 -1.93 -5.02
C VAL A 101 -2.46 -1.57 -3.87
N GLY A 102 -1.56 -0.59 -4.04
CA GLY A 102 -0.66 -0.11 -3.01
C GLY A 102 -1.41 0.39 -1.76
N ARG A 103 -2.42 1.26 -1.95
CA ARG A 103 -3.27 1.70 -0.83
C ARG A 103 -4.10 0.58 -0.21
N LEU A 104 -4.47 -0.43 -0.98
CA LEU A 104 -5.15 -1.62 -0.44
C LEU A 104 -4.17 -2.48 0.38
N ILE A 105 -2.92 -2.60 -0.05
CA ILE A 105 -1.85 -3.29 0.68
C ILE A 105 -1.53 -2.58 2.01
N ILE A 106 -1.48 -1.24 2.03
CA ILE A 106 -1.38 -0.46 3.29
C ILE A 106 -2.48 -0.92 4.25
N ASN A 107 -3.74 -0.85 3.80
CA ASN A 107 -4.88 -1.18 4.63
C ASN A 107 -4.89 -2.65 5.07
N TYR A 108 -4.48 -3.56 4.20
CA TYR A 108 -4.37 -4.98 4.54
C TYR A 108 -3.39 -5.20 5.69
N GLN A 109 -2.20 -4.60 5.60
CA GLN A 109 -1.18 -4.74 6.65
C GLN A 109 -1.61 -4.05 7.96
N LEU A 110 -2.22 -2.87 7.89
CA LEU A 110 -2.76 -2.17 9.06
C LEU A 110 -3.82 -3.02 9.77
N MET A 111 -4.80 -3.55 9.02
CA MET A 111 -5.87 -4.37 9.58
C MET A 111 -5.33 -5.65 10.22
N ARG A 112 -4.31 -6.30 9.61
CA ARG A 112 -3.62 -7.44 10.23
C ARG A 112 -2.93 -7.09 11.54
N ALA A 113 -2.41 -5.87 11.65
CA ALA A 113 -1.80 -5.35 12.86
C ALA A 113 -2.80 -4.78 13.88
N GLY A 114 -4.12 -4.87 13.62
CA GLY A 114 -5.16 -4.37 14.51
C GLY A 114 -5.46 -2.87 14.37
N TYR A 115 -4.87 -2.20 13.39
CA TYR A 115 -5.16 -0.80 13.09
C TYR A 115 -6.43 -0.66 12.24
N PRO A 116 -7.12 0.49 12.31
CA PRO A 116 -8.29 0.74 11.49
C PRO A 116 -7.92 0.87 10.01
N PHE A 117 -8.92 0.65 9.15
CA PHE A 117 -8.84 1.03 7.74
C PHE A 117 -8.74 2.55 7.62
N ILE A 118 -7.81 3.05 6.82
CA ILE A 118 -7.59 4.48 6.57
C ILE A 118 -7.83 4.85 5.10
N SER A 119 -8.25 6.10 4.88
CA SER A 119 -8.53 6.63 3.54
C SER A 119 -7.47 7.64 3.10
N LEU A 120 -6.40 7.16 2.45
CA LEU A 120 -5.40 7.99 1.78
C LEU A 120 -5.89 8.53 0.42
N LYS A 121 -6.94 9.36 0.41
CA LYS A 121 -7.58 9.92 -0.80
C LYS A 121 -7.14 11.36 -1.10
N ASN A 122 -7.79 12.00 -2.09
CA ASN A 122 -7.51 13.34 -2.65
C ASN A 122 -7.11 14.44 -1.64
N LYS A 123 -7.60 14.40 -0.40
CA LYS A 123 -7.24 15.36 0.64
C LYS A 123 -5.74 15.35 0.93
N ASN A 124 -5.10 14.19 0.85
CA ASN A 124 -3.68 14.00 1.13
C ASN A 124 -2.84 13.92 -0.14
N LYS A 125 -3.37 14.31 -1.31
CA LYS A 125 -2.68 14.09 -2.59
C LYS A 125 -1.32 14.78 -2.63
N LYS A 126 -1.21 15.97 -2.05
CA LYS A 126 0.04 16.74 -2.05
C LYS A 126 1.08 16.08 -1.15
N GLU A 127 0.68 15.69 0.06
CA GLU A 127 1.50 15.01 1.05
C GLU A 127 1.95 13.65 0.55
N TYR A 128 1.05 12.91 -0.11
CA TYR A 128 1.34 11.62 -0.71
C TYR A 128 2.35 11.73 -1.85
N ILE A 129 2.23 12.75 -2.72
CA ILE A 129 3.24 13.01 -3.77
C ILE A 129 4.57 13.44 -3.15
N LYS A 130 4.55 14.35 -2.17
CA LYS A 130 5.74 14.82 -1.45
C LYS A 130 6.51 13.65 -0.82
N ALA A 131 5.80 12.66 -0.27
CA ALA A 131 6.41 11.48 0.31
C ALA A 131 7.21 10.66 -0.71
N PHE A 132 6.73 10.51 -1.95
CA PHE A 132 7.52 9.88 -3.02
C PHE A 132 8.71 10.74 -3.45
N GLU A 133 8.51 12.06 -3.58
CA GLU A 133 9.57 12.98 -3.97
C GLU A 133 10.72 12.97 -2.96
N SER A 134 10.40 13.01 -1.66
CA SER A 134 11.36 12.93 -0.55
C SER A 134 12.17 11.63 -0.62
N TYR A 135 11.51 10.49 -0.80
CA TYR A 135 12.22 9.22 -0.95
C TYR A 135 13.10 9.17 -2.21
N HIS A 136 12.67 9.74 -3.33
CA HIS A 136 13.48 9.79 -4.56
C HIS A 136 14.70 10.70 -4.45
N MET A 137 14.65 11.73 -3.62
CA MET A 137 15.77 12.67 -3.44
C MET A 137 16.76 12.17 -2.39
N ASP A 138 16.25 11.75 -1.24
CA ASP A 138 17.06 11.58 -0.03
C ASP A 138 16.95 10.17 0.58
N LEU A 139 16.21 9.25 -0.07
CA LEU A 139 15.86 7.92 0.47
C LEU A 139 15.13 8.00 1.82
N ASP A 140 14.42 9.11 2.04
CA ASP A 140 13.65 9.38 3.25
C ASP A 140 12.20 8.91 3.08
N ASP A 141 11.80 7.90 3.88
CA ASP A 141 10.43 7.39 3.96
C ASP A 141 9.60 8.02 5.09
N HIS A 142 10.19 8.94 5.87
CA HIS A 142 9.55 9.56 7.03
C HIS A 142 8.28 10.34 6.65
N GLU A 143 8.25 10.98 5.49
CA GLU A 143 7.07 11.70 5.00
C GLU A 143 5.89 10.75 4.75
N MET A 144 6.13 9.52 4.27
CA MET A 144 5.08 8.51 4.12
C MET A 144 4.65 7.97 5.48
N TYR A 145 5.60 7.71 6.37
CA TYR A 145 5.32 7.32 7.74
C TYR A 145 4.39 8.31 8.43
N GLN A 146 4.72 9.61 8.40
CA GLN A 146 3.91 10.66 9.01
C GLN A 146 2.52 10.75 8.38
N LEU A 147 2.42 10.59 7.06
CA LEU A 147 1.14 10.57 6.38
C LEU A 147 0.25 9.41 6.86
N ILE A 148 0.80 8.22 7.01
CA ILE A 148 0.05 7.05 7.51
C ILE A 148 -0.34 7.25 8.98
N VAL A 149 0.57 7.71 9.82
CA VAL A 149 0.30 8.00 11.25
C VAL A 149 -0.83 9.01 11.41
N ASN A 150 -0.78 10.11 10.68
CA ASN A 150 -1.82 11.14 10.74
C ASN A 150 -3.18 10.60 10.29
N ALA A 151 -3.20 9.81 9.20
CA ALA A 151 -4.43 9.19 8.72
C ALA A 151 -5.01 8.18 9.71
N ILE A 152 -4.17 7.45 10.45
CA ILE A 152 -4.60 6.56 11.54
C ILE A 152 -5.18 7.38 12.69
N ALA A 153 -4.50 8.45 13.11
CA ALA A 153 -4.95 9.31 14.20
C ALA A 153 -6.32 9.93 13.89
N GLU A 154 -6.49 10.52 12.70
CA GLU A 154 -7.77 11.08 12.23
C GLU A 154 -8.91 10.05 12.27
N GLU A 155 -8.64 8.82 11.81
CA GLU A 155 -9.64 7.74 11.80
C GLU A 155 -9.99 7.27 13.23
N LEU A 156 -9.01 7.19 14.13
CA LEU A 156 -9.25 6.83 15.52
C LEU A 156 -10.05 7.91 16.26
N GLU A 157 -9.71 9.18 16.07
CA GLU A 157 -10.45 10.32 16.63
C GLU A 157 -11.91 10.31 16.17
N ALA A 158 -12.16 10.10 14.87
CA ALA A 158 -13.51 10.00 14.33
C ALA A 158 -14.31 8.84 14.97
N ARG A 159 -13.68 7.68 15.20
CA ARG A 159 -14.33 6.54 15.87
C ARG A 159 -14.64 6.82 17.33
N ILE A 160 -13.72 7.45 18.06
CA ILE A 160 -13.92 7.84 19.46
C ILE A 160 -15.10 8.82 19.55
N GLU A 161 -15.19 9.78 18.64
CA GLU A 161 -16.30 10.74 18.62
C GLU A 161 -17.66 10.05 18.41
N ILE A 162 -17.74 9.08 17.49
CA ILE A 162 -18.97 8.30 17.25
C ILE A 162 -19.38 7.54 18.51
N LEU A 163 -18.47 6.78 19.11
CA LEU A 163 -18.75 5.99 20.31
C LEU A 163 -19.18 6.88 21.50
N SER A 164 -18.54 8.04 21.65
CA SER A 164 -18.86 8.99 22.72
C SER A 164 -20.25 9.63 22.59
N ARG A 165 -20.81 9.67 21.37
CA ARG A 165 -22.18 10.14 21.13
C ARG A 165 -23.21 9.07 21.49
N GLU A 166 -22.95 7.82 21.11
CA GLU A 166 -23.82 6.68 21.44
C GLU A 166 -23.97 6.44 22.95
N GLU A 167 -22.94 6.76 23.74
CA GLU A 167 -23.00 6.68 25.21
C GLU A 167 -23.84 7.79 25.84
N LYS A 168 -23.95 8.97 25.21
CA LYS A 168 -24.75 10.09 25.72
C LYS A 168 -26.23 9.99 25.39
N GLU A 169 -26.58 9.16 24.41
CA GLU A 169 -27.96 8.90 23.98
C GLU A 169 -28.59 7.70 24.70
N LYS A 170 -27.84 7.01 25.57
CA LYS A 170 -28.31 5.95 26.48
C LYS A 170 -28.54 6.49 27.89
#